data_AF-A0A9Q0F624-F1
#
_entry.id   AF-A0A9Q0F624-F1
#
_cell.length_a   1.000
_cell.length_b   1.000
_cell.length_c   1.000
_cell.angle_alpha   90.00
_cell.angle_beta   90.00
_cell.angle_gamma   90.00
#
_symmetry.space_group_name_H-M   'P 1'
#
loop_
_entity.id
_entity.type
_entity.pdbx_description
1 polymer ?
#
loop_
_entity_poly.entity_id
_entity_poly.type
_entity_poly.pdbx_seq_one_letter_code
_entity_poly.pdbx_strand_id
1 'polypeptide(L)'
;MSHAAVAFVDGRSQGRRSSWRWKLCNDGSGAAAGVVARLVIVFLPDSLASCSVTVNGLACRNPAIDEANDFSFSGLHIPGNTSNPVGSKVTPVTVSQLPGLSTLSISMARIDFAPWGINPPHTHPRASEILTVIEGSLKVGFVTSNPENRLVSKVLEKGDVFVFPEGLVHFQQNVGYKSAVAVVALSSENPGVIAISNAVFGANPKIPSDILAKAFQLDRNVVGQLQWKF
;
A
#
# COMPACT_ATOMS: atom_id res chain seq x y z
N MET A 1 6.73 -11.36 13.73
CA MET A 1 6.83 -10.09 14.50
C MET A 1 8.28 -9.86 14.86
N SER A 2 8.86 -8.71 14.48
CA SER A 2 10.16 -8.25 14.95
C SER A 2 10.03 -6.79 15.32
N HIS A 3 10.35 -6.44 16.57
CA HIS A 3 10.03 -5.14 17.17
C HIS A 3 11.18 -4.14 17.09
N ALA A 4 10.85 -2.85 17.25
CA ALA A 4 11.78 -1.72 17.19
C ALA A 4 11.86 -0.79 18.48
N ALA A 5 13.01 -0.65 19.22
CA ALA A 5 13.37 0.35 20.28
C ALA A 5 14.78 1.03 20.16
N VAL A 6 14.81 2.28 20.65
CA VAL A 6 15.77 3.37 20.41
C VAL A 6 16.88 3.55 21.47
N ALA A 7 18.05 4.05 21.04
CA ALA A 7 19.10 4.64 21.90
C ALA A 7 19.98 5.75 21.24
N PHE A 8 19.68 7.04 21.51
CA PHE A 8 20.44 8.20 20.97
C PHE A 8 21.74 8.40 21.78
N VAL A 9 22.84 8.72 21.11
CA VAL A 9 24.10 9.16 21.74
C VAL A 9 24.43 10.55 21.22
N ASP A 10 24.36 11.56 22.10
CA ASP A 10 24.91 12.89 21.82
C ASP A 10 26.40 12.94 22.20
N GLY A 11 27.18 13.66 21.39
CA GLY A 11 28.63 13.58 21.33
C GLY A 11 29.30 14.93 21.11
N ARG A 12 29.11 15.89 22.03
CA ARG A 12 29.93 17.11 22.10
C ARG A 12 30.48 17.39 23.50
N SER A 13 31.75 17.06 23.70
CA SER A 13 32.63 17.85 24.58
C SER A 13 34.10 17.66 24.20
N GLN A 14 34.81 18.76 23.98
CA GLN A 14 36.27 18.74 23.89
C GLN A 14 36.85 18.50 25.29
N GLY A 15 37.86 17.61 25.40
CA GLY A 15 38.75 17.57 26.56
C GLY A 15 38.31 16.77 27.80
N ARG A 16 38.90 15.57 27.95
CA ARG A 16 39.19 14.84 29.21
C ARG A 16 37.99 14.45 30.12
N ARG A 17 37.75 13.12 30.15
CA ARG A 17 36.94 12.33 31.11
C ARG A 17 35.41 12.53 31.06
N SER A 18 34.76 11.85 30.11
CA SER A 18 33.32 11.60 30.09
C SER A 18 32.89 10.63 31.21
N SER A 19 32.09 11.13 32.17
CA SER A 19 31.31 10.29 33.09
C SER A 19 29.90 10.13 32.54
N TRP A 20 29.49 8.91 32.19
CA TRP A 20 28.18 8.64 31.62
C TRP A 20 27.17 8.36 32.74
N ARG A 21 26.12 9.19 32.85
CA ARG A 21 24.92 8.87 33.66
C ARG A 21 23.74 8.57 32.75
N TRP A 22 23.30 7.32 32.75
CA TRP A 22 22.02 6.93 32.19
C TRP A 22 20.89 7.53 33.02
N LYS A 23 19.90 8.14 32.36
CA LYS A 23 18.61 8.47 32.97
C LYS A 23 17.53 7.67 32.25
N LEU A 24 17.15 6.53 32.84
CA LEU A 24 15.91 5.86 32.49
C LEU A 24 14.76 6.72 33.01
N CYS A 25 13.82 7.09 32.14
CA CYS A 25 12.50 7.52 32.60
C CYS A 25 11.78 6.28 33.08
N ASN A 26 11.77 6.09 34.39
CA ASN A 26 11.14 4.97 35.06
C ASN A 26 9.82 5.44 35.65
N ASP A 27 8.74 5.34 34.88
CA ASP A 27 7.40 5.56 35.42
C ASP A 27 7.10 4.44 36.42
N GLY A 28 6.92 4.85 37.68
CA GLY A 28 6.96 3.97 38.85
C GLY A 28 5.74 3.06 38.99
N SER A 29 5.66 2.01 38.17
CA SER A 29 4.75 0.87 38.40
C SER A 29 5.45 -0.44 38.02
N GLY A 30 5.88 -1.20 39.03
CA GLY A 30 6.58 -2.45 38.82
C GLY A 30 5.64 -3.58 38.37
N ALA A 31 5.77 -4.01 37.11
CA ALA A 31 5.30 -5.30 36.63
C ALA A 31 6.20 -5.78 35.48
N ALA A 32 6.60 -7.05 35.50
CA ALA A 32 7.51 -7.61 34.50
C ALA A 32 6.75 -8.23 33.32
N ALA A 33 7.09 -7.83 32.10
CA ALA A 33 6.82 -8.57 30.87
C ALA A 33 7.85 -8.15 29.79
N GLY A 34 8.17 -9.07 28.87
CA GLY A 34 9.26 -8.90 27.91
C GLY A 34 8.95 -8.06 26.66
N VAL A 35 9.85 -8.16 25.68
CA VAL A 35 9.95 -7.36 24.44
C VAL A 35 10.64 -6.00 24.64
N VAL A 36 11.97 -6.03 24.67
CA VAL A 36 12.79 -4.88 24.24
C VAL A 36 13.08 -5.03 22.75
N ALA A 37 13.06 -3.92 22.05
CA ALA A 37 12.88 -3.86 20.61
C ALA A 37 14.15 -3.26 19.91
N ARG A 38 14.24 -3.17 18.56
CA ARG A 38 15.32 -2.51 17.76
C ARG A 38 14.91 -1.36 16.77
N LEU A 39 14.72 -0.10 17.16
CA LEU A 39 14.36 1.01 16.24
C LEU A 39 15.49 2.00 16.17
N VAL A 40 15.68 2.41 14.94
CA VAL A 40 16.95 2.91 14.48
C VAL A 40 16.90 4.40 14.69
N ILE A 41 17.69 4.80 15.67
CA ILE A 41 18.08 6.15 15.97
C ILE A 41 18.80 6.75 14.78
N VAL A 42 18.36 7.92 14.34
CA VAL A 42 19.09 8.71 13.38
C VAL A 42 19.06 10.17 13.82
N PHE A 43 20.07 10.61 14.57
CA PHE A 43 20.34 12.04 14.71
C PHE A 43 21.20 12.45 13.52
N LEU A 44 20.64 13.27 12.64
CA LEU A 44 21.40 14.00 11.64
C LEU A 44 21.74 15.38 12.22
N PRO A 45 23.02 15.79 12.27
CA PRO A 45 23.37 17.16 12.61
C PRO A 45 23.00 18.11 11.46
N ASP A 46 22.47 19.28 11.79
CA ASP A 46 22.11 20.36 10.84
C ASP A 46 23.33 21.01 10.18
N SER A 47 23.98 20.27 9.27
CA SER A 47 24.80 20.78 8.18
C SER A 47 25.39 19.61 7.39
N LEU A 48 24.72 19.23 6.29
CA LEU A 48 25.27 18.67 5.03
C LEU A 48 24.10 18.11 4.21
N ALA A 49 24.05 18.43 2.92
CA ALA A 49 22.99 17.96 2.04
C ALA A 49 23.06 16.45 1.78
N SER A 50 21.88 15.83 1.58
CA SER A 50 21.70 14.53 0.92
C SER A 50 22.46 13.32 1.50
N CYS A 51 22.33 13.05 2.80
CA CYS A 51 22.51 11.70 3.34
C CYS A 51 21.14 11.12 3.74
N SER A 52 20.41 10.55 2.77
CA SER A 52 19.13 9.88 3.03
C SER A 52 19.39 8.52 3.70
N VAL A 53 19.13 8.42 5.00
CA VAL A 53 19.22 7.13 5.72
C VAL A 53 18.02 6.26 5.35
N THR A 54 18.29 5.13 4.70
CA THR A 54 17.26 4.15 4.35
C THR A 54 16.77 3.42 5.59
N VAL A 55 15.50 3.61 5.93
CA VAL A 55 14.79 2.89 6.99
C VAL A 55 13.63 2.09 6.41
N ASN A 56 13.00 1.23 7.22
CA ASN A 56 11.73 0.62 6.85
C ASN A 56 10.60 1.64 7.04
N GLY A 57 9.86 1.98 5.98
CA GLY A 57 8.92 3.10 5.96
C GLY A 57 9.60 4.42 5.55
N LEU A 58 9.20 5.53 6.14
CA LEU A 58 9.88 6.83 6.01
C LEU A 58 10.63 7.19 7.29
N ALA A 59 11.70 7.99 7.15
CA ALA A 59 12.34 8.61 8.30
C ALA A 59 11.40 9.67 8.89
N CYS A 60 11.14 9.62 10.19
CA CYS A 60 10.24 10.57 10.85
C CYS A 60 10.79 12.01 10.73
N ARG A 61 9.90 12.95 10.39
CA ARG A 61 10.18 14.39 10.44
C ARG A 61 10.27 14.85 11.90
N ASN A 62 10.85 16.03 12.13
CA ASN A 62 10.81 16.67 13.44
C ASN A 62 9.36 17.12 13.76
N PRO A 63 8.69 16.57 14.79
CA PRO A 63 7.28 16.89 15.06
C PRO A 63 7.02 18.36 15.43
N ALA A 64 8.07 19.11 15.78
CA ALA A 64 7.97 20.54 16.08
C ALA A 64 7.76 21.44 14.84
N ILE A 65 7.80 20.89 13.63
CA ILE A 65 7.56 21.61 12.36
C ILE A 65 6.43 21.00 11.52
N ASP A 66 5.63 20.09 12.10
CA ASP A 66 4.50 19.49 11.41
C ASP A 66 3.29 20.45 11.38
N GLU A 67 2.63 20.57 10.23
CA GLU A 67 1.48 21.44 10.01
C GLU A 67 0.22 20.65 9.62
N ALA A 68 -0.97 21.27 9.68
CA ALA A 68 -2.23 20.64 9.27
C ALA A 68 -2.23 20.13 7.81
N ASN A 69 -1.38 20.72 6.95
CA ASN A 69 -1.19 20.30 5.57
C ASN A 69 -0.44 18.97 5.44
N ASP A 70 0.41 18.60 6.41
CA ASP A 70 1.09 17.29 6.41
C ASP A 70 0.13 16.13 6.72
N PHE A 71 -1.01 16.43 7.34
CA PHE A 71 -2.07 15.48 7.75
C PHE A 71 -3.39 15.62 6.96
N SER A 72 -3.45 16.46 5.93
CA SER A 72 -4.63 16.61 5.08
C SER A 72 -4.34 16.36 3.60
N PHE A 73 -5.29 15.74 2.89
CA PHE A 73 -5.22 15.53 1.44
C PHE A 73 -6.46 16.08 0.76
N SER A 74 -6.26 16.99 -0.20
CA SER A 74 -7.32 17.51 -1.07
C SER A 74 -7.16 16.95 -2.48
N GLY A 75 -8.20 16.29 -2.99
CA GLY A 75 -8.21 15.79 -4.38
C GLY A 75 -9.21 14.67 -4.66
N LEU A 76 -9.60 13.88 -3.64
CA LEU A 76 -10.53 12.74 -3.81
C LEU A 76 -11.96 13.14 -4.23
N HIS A 77 -12.31 14.43 -4.23
CA HIS A 77 -13.56 14.91 -4.81
C HIS A 77 -13.53 14.98 -6.34
N ILE A 78 -12.34 15.01 -6.96
CA ILE A 78 -12.14 15.11 -8.41
C ILE A 78 -12.18 13.69 -9.02
N PRO A 79 -13.06 13.42 -9.99
CA PRO A 79 -13.09 12.13 -10.68
C PRO A 79 -11.82 11.86 -11.49
N GLY A 80 -11.30 10.64 -11.41
CA GLY A 80 -10.19 10.18 -12.24
C GLY A 80 -10.58 9.99 -13.71
N ASN A 81 -9.62 10.18 -14.63
CA ASN A 81 -9.85 9.95 -16.07
C ASN A 81 -9.96 8.45 -16.40
N THR A 82 -11.18 7.99 -16.70
CA THR A 82 -11.52 6.61 -17.06
C THR A 82 -11.44 6.31 -18.56
N SER A 83 -11.03 7.27 -19.40
CA SER A 83 -10.81 7.08 -20.85
C SER A 83 -9.49 6.34 -21.12
N ASN A 84 -9.45 5.07 -20.75
CA ASN A 84 -8.30 4.18 -20.87
C ASN A 84 -8.77 2.72 -21.10
N PRO A 85 -7.89 1.78 -21.48
CA PRO A 85 -8.29 0.43 -21.91
C PRO A 85 -9.06 -0.42 -20.89
N VAL A 86 -8.94 -0.12 -19.58
CA VAL A 86 -9.67 -0.86 -18.52
C VAL A 86 -10.93 -0.11 -18.06
N GLY A 87 -11.13 1.14 -18.48
CA GLY A 87 -12.33 1.92 -18.13
C GLY A 87 -12.40 2.34 -16.66
N SER A 88 -11.28 2.36 -15.93
CA SER A 88 -11.25 2.78 -14.51
C SER A 88 -10.02 3.61 -14.17
N LYS A 89 -10.07 4.34 -13.06
CA LYS A 89 -8.93 5.09 -12.53
C LYS A 89 -8.89 5.01 -11.01
N VAL A 90 -7.80 4.48 -10.49
CA VAL A 90 -7.45 4.57 -9.06
C VAL A 90 -6.70 5.88 -8.80
N THR A 91 -7.13 6.60 -7.77
CA THR A 91 -6.50 7.80 -7.21
C THR A 91 -6.09 7.50 -5.77
N PRO A 92 -4.83 7.08 -5.53
CA PRO A 92 -4.35 6.67 -4.22
C PRO A 92 -4.02 7.85 -3.31
N VAL A 93 -4.16 7.62 -2.01
CA VAL A 93 -3.66 8.45 -0.91
C VAL A 93 -2.89 7.53 0.03
N THR A 94 -1.68 7.16 -0.39
CA THR A 94 -0.70 6.45 0.44
C THR A 94 0.22 7.45 1.15
N VAL A 95 1.16 6.96 1.95
CA VAL A 95 2.21 7.79 2.56
C VAL A 95 3.01 8.64 1.55
N SER A 96 3.00 8.28 0.26
CA SER A 96 3.61 9.07 -0.82
C SER A 96 2.78 10.28 -1.27
N GLN A 97 1.49 10.36 -0.91
CA GLN A 97 0.62 11.52 -1.16
C GLN A 97 0.28 12.28 0.12
N LEU A 98 0.26 11.57 1.26
CA LEU A 98 -0.10 12.11 2.57
C LEU A 98 0.94 11.66 3.60
N PRO A 99 2.01 12.46 3.85
CA PRO A 99 3.12 12.07 4.72
C PRO A 99 2.70 11.71 6.14
N GLY A 100 1.65 12.37 6.68
CA GLY A 100 1.06 12.09 7.98
C GLY A 100 0.47 10.67 8.17
N LEU A 101 0.40 9.85 7.11
CA LEU A 101 0.09 8.42 7.23
C LEU A 101 1.27 7.57 7.74
N SER A 102 2.49 8.13 7.75
CA SER A 102 3.70 7.42 8.18
C SER A 102 3.55 6.86 9.59
N THR A 103 3.87 5.58 9.78
CA THR A 103 3.69 4.77 11.00
C THR A 103 2.25 4.45 11.40
N LEU A 104 1.23 5.02 10.75
CA LEU A 104 -0.18 4.79 11.11
C LEU A 104 -0.77 3.50 10.49
N SER A 105 -0.05 2.84 9.57
CA SER A 105 -0.48 1.57 8.96
C SER A 105 -1.88 1.63 8.30
N ILE A 106 -2.26 2.78 7.75
CA ILE A 106 -3.52 2.97 7.01
C ILE A 106 -3.29 3.81 5.75
N SER A 107 -4.07 3.55 4.70
CA SER A 107 -4.17 4.41 3.51
C SER A 107 -5.56 4.35 2.89
N MET A 108 -5.81 5.22 1.91
CA MET A 108 -7.10 5.31 1.22
C MET A 108 -6.89 5.39 -0.30
N ALA A 109 -7.89 5.02 -1.09
CA ALA A 109 -7.97 5.44 -2.49
C ALA A 109 -9.42 5.69 -2.92
N ARG A 110 -9.60 6.54 -3.93
CA ARG A 110 -10.83 6.59 -4.73
C ARG A 110 -10.64 5.76 -5.99
N ILE A 111 -11.69 5.08 -6.43
CA ILE A 111 -11.73 4.41 -7.72
C ILE A 111 -12.95 4.89 -8.51
N ASP A 112 -12.71 5.48 -9.67
CA ASP A 112 -13.74 5.87 -10.64
C ASP A 112 -13.83 4.83 -11.75
N PHE A 113 -15.05 4.47 -12.16
CA PHE A 113 -15.31 3.51 -13.23
C PHE A 113 -16.24 4.11 -14.29
N ALA A 114 -15.87 3.99 -15.56
CA ALA A 114 -16.79 4.14 -16.69
C ALA A 114 -17.84 3.01 -16.69
N PRO A 115 -18.96 3.13 -17.43
CA PRO A 115 -19.86 2.01 -17.69
C PRO A 115 -19.09 0.78 -18.18
N TRP A 116 -19.35 -0.39 -17.59
CA TRP A 116 -18.64 -1.66 -17.86
C TRP A 116 -17.12 -1.68 -17.59
N GLY A 117 -16.54 -0.60 -17.06
CA GLY A 117 -15.14 -0.52 -16.68
C GLY A 117 -14.77 -1.49 -15.55
N ILE A 118 -13.52 -1.95 -15.56
CA ILE A 118 -12.96 -2.87 -14.57
C ILE A 118 -11.74 -2.27 -13.87
N ASN A 119 -11.54 -2.65 -12.62
CA ASN A 119 -10.22 -2.69 -12.01
C ASN A 119 -9.76 -4.17 -12.12
N PRO A 120 -8.79 -4.49 -13.00
CA PRO A 120 -8.45 -5.88 -13.34
C PRO A 120 -8.01 -6.71 -12.13
N PRO A 121 -7.91 -8.05 -12.27
CA PRO A 121 -7.33 -8.91 -11.23
C PRO A 121 -5.99 -8.39 -10.71
N HIS A 122 -5.95 -8.08 -9.41
CA HIS A 122 -4.78 -7.54 -8.72
C HIS A 122 -4.73 -8.04 -7.27
N THR A 123 -3.63 -7.75 -6.57
CA THR A 123 -3.47 -8.07 -5.14
C THR A 123 -2.65 -6.98 -4.42
N HIS A 124 -2.90 -6.83 -3.12
CA HIS A 124 -2.15 -5.98 -2.21
C HIS A 124 -1.24 -6.85 -1.33
N PRO A 125 0.09 -6.85 -1.55
CA PRO A 125 1.01 -7.75 -0.85
C PRO A 125 1.34 -7.37 0.61
N ARG A 126 0.75 -6.28 1.13
CA ARG A 126 1.02 -5.76 2.49
C ARG A 126 -0.21 -5.17 3.19
N ALA A 127 -1.43 -5.43 2.68
CA ALA A 127 -2.65 -4.90 3.28
C ALA A 127 -3.89 -5.71 2.91
N SER A 128 -4.85 -5.80 3.83
CA SER A 128 -6.24 -6.05 3.50
C SER A 128 -6.92 -4.74 3.06
N GLU A 129 -7.96 -4.84 2.22
CA GLU A 129 -8.76 -3.71 1.75
C GLU A 129 -10.22 -3.85 2.22
N ILE A 130 -10.86 -2.73 2.58
CA ILE A 130 -12.31 -2.61 2.64
C ILE A 130 -12.78 -1.55 1.64
N LEU A 131 -13.70 -1.94 0.77
CA LEU A 131 -14.30 -1.11 -0.27
C LEU A 131 -15.73 -0.71 0.12
N THR A 132 -16.07 0.56 -0.09
CA THR A 132 -17.44 1.09 0.02
C THR A 132 -17.86 1.69 -1.33
N VAL A 133 -19.04 1.33 -1.83
CA VAL A 133 -19.62 1.94 -3.04
C VAL A 133 -20.27 3.27 -2.68
N ILE A 134 -19.86 4.36 -3.33
CA ILE A 134 -20.41 5.70 -3.10
C ILE A 134 -21.42 6.07 -4.20
N GLU A 135 -21.23 5.57 -5.42
CA GLU A 135 -22.14 5.75 -6.56
C GLU A 135 -22.11 4.54 -7.50
N GLY A 136 -23.25 4.26 -8.16
CA GLY A 136 -23.38 3.15 -9.11
C GLY A 136 -23.48 1.77 -8.44
N SER A 137 -23.19 0.73 -9.22
CA SER A 137 -23.31 -0.68 -8.83
C SER A 137 -22.06 -1.44 -9.27
N LEU A 138 -21.37 -2.10 -8.34
CA LEU A 138 -20.10 -2.77 -8.59
C LEU A 138 -20.20 -4.27 -8.30
N LYS A 139 -19.91 -5.11 -9.30
CA LYS A 139 -19.59 -6.52 -9.06
C LYS A 139 -18.15 -6.61 -8.56
N VAL A 140 -17.96 -7.18 -7.38
CA VAL A 140 -16.65 -7.37 -6.77
C VAL A 140 -16.43 -8.83 -6.43
N GLY A 141 -15.16 -9.24 -6.30
CA GLY A 141 -14.85 -10.54 -5.73
C GLY A 141 -13.36 -10.82 -5.56
N PHE A 142 -13.04 -11.78 -4.71
CA PHE A 142 -11.69 -12.35 -4.55
C PHE A 142 -11.70 -13.86 -4.76
N VAL A 143 -10.53 -14.41 -5.04
CA VAL A 143 -10.31 -15.86 -5.18
C VAL A 143 -9.58 -16.36 -3.93
N THR A 144 -10.07 -17.44 -3.31
CA THR A 144 -9.37 -18.08 -2.18
C THR A 144 -8.06 -18.70 -2.63
N SER A 145 -7.15 -19.00 -1.70
CA SER A 145 -5.93 -19.76 -1.99
C SER A 145 -6.23 -21.18 -2.49
N ASN A 146 -5.16 -21.87 -2.89
CA ASN A 146 -5.15 -23.32 -3.10
C ASN A 146 -5.61 -24.09 -1.83
N PRO A 147 -6.21 -25.28 -1.99
CA PRO A 147 -6.48 -25.95 -3.27
C PRO A 147 -7.75 -25.47 -4.00
N GLU A 148 -8.70 -24.82 -3.32
CA GLU A 148 -10.04 -24.60 -3.87
C GLU A 148 -10.09 -23.56 -5.00
N ASN A 149 -9.26 -22.51 -4.94
CA ASN A 149 -9.29 -21.38 -5.88
C ASN A 149 -10.72 -20.83 -6.10
N ARG A 150 -11.52 -20.77 -5.03
CA ARG A 150 -12.94 -20.47 -5.07
C ARG A 150 -13.18 -18.97 -5.17
N LEU A 151 -13.97 -18.55 -6.16
CA LEU A 151 -14.47 -17.17 -6.25
C LEU A 151 -15.50 -16.89 -5.16
N VAL A 152 -15.24 -15.87 -4.34
CA VAL A 152 -16.22 -15.22 -3.46
C VAL A 152 -16.56 -13.87 -4.08
N SER A 153 -17.82 -13.64 -4.47
CA SER A 153 -18.23 -12.43 -5.19
C SER A 153 -19.64 -11.97 -4.83
N LYS A 154 -19.90 -10.67 -5.00
CA LYS A 154 -21.22 -10.04 -4.80
C LYS A 154 -21.37 -8.83 -5.75
N VAL A 155 -22.60 -8.49 -6.13
CA VAL A 155 -22.92 -7.15 -6.66
C VAL A 155 -23.29 -6.24 -5.49
N LEU A 156 -22.58 -5.13 -5.38
CA LEU A 156 -22.76 -4.10 -4.37
C LEU A 156 -23.50 -2.90 -4.97
N GLU A 157 -24.43 -2.36 -4.20
CA GLU A 157 -25.10 -1.08 -4.52
C GLU A 157 -24.51 0.07 -3.68
N LYS A 158 -24.90 1.32 -3.97
CA LYS A 158 -24.51 2.49 -3.17
C LYS A 158 -24.74 2.28 -1.66
N GLY A 159 -23.67 2.41 -0.88
CA GLY A 159 -23.65 2.22 0.57
C GLY A 159 -23.21 0.82 1.02
N ASP A 160 -23.19 -0.19 0.13
CA ASP A 160 -22.68 -1.52 0.45
C ASP A 160 -21.14 -1.50 0.62
N VAL A 161 -20.67 -2.42 1.47
CA VAL A 161 -19.25 -2.66 1.75
C VAL A 161 -18.83 -4.09 1.41
N PHE A 162 -17.55 -4.27 1.08
CA PHE A 162 -16.94 -5.60 0.86
C PHE A 162 -15.47 -5.58 1.26
N VAL A 163 -14.97 -6.71 1.78
CA VAL A 163 -13.60 -6.86 2.30
C VAL A 163 -12.81 -7.81 1.40
N PHE A 164 -11.58 -7.40 1.06
CA PHE A 164 -10.60 -8.22 0.36
C PHE A 164 -9.44 -8.56 1.32
N PRO A 165 -9.26 -9.85 1.70
CA PRO A 165 -8.15 -10.25 2.55
C PRO A 165 -6.78 -10.00 1.90
N GLU A 166 -5.79 -9.67 2.72
CA GLU A 166 -4.41 -9.43 2.29
C GLU A 166 -3.84 -10.53 1.39
N GLY A 167 -3.14 -10.13 0.33
CA GLY A 167 -2.49 -11.04 -0.60
C GLY A 167 -3.41 -11.76 -1.58
N LEU A 168 -4.74 -11.78 -1.39
CA LEU A 168 -5.65 -12.48 -2.30
C LEU A 168 -5.90 -11.71 -3.61
N VAL A 169 -5.97 -12.46 -4.71
CA VAL A 169 -6.31 -11.90 -6.03
C VAL A 169 -7.78 -11.52 -6.06
N HIS A 170 -8.06 -10.27 -6.38
CA HIS A 170 -9.40 -9.71 -6.40
C HIS A 170 -9.58 -8.69 -7.54
N PHE A 171 -10.83 -8.33 -7.82
CA PHE A 171 -11.22 -7.45 -8.92
C PHE A 171 -12.51 -6.70 -8.60
N GLN A 172 -12.74 -5.62 -9.35
CA GLN A 172 -14.02 -4.90 -9.38
C GLN A 172 -14.45 -4.63 -10.83
N GLN A 173 -15.76 -4.68 -11.09
CA GLN A 173 -16.38 -4.38 -12.38
C GLN A 173 -17.62 -3.52 -12.16
N ASN A 174 -17.74 -2.41 -12.88
CA ASN A 174 -19.00 -1.70 -13.00
C ASN A 174 -19.99 -2.50 -13.86
N VAL A 175 -21.15 -2.83 -13.30
CA VAL A 175 -22.21 -3.57 -14.00
C VAL A 175 -23.38 -2.66 -14.42
N GLY A 176 -23.27 -1.36 -14.15
CA GLY A 176 -24.22 -0.34 -14.57
C GLY A 176 -23.89 0.32 -15.91
N TYR A 177 -24.91 0.90 -16.53
CA TYR A 177 -24.80 1.73 -17.74
C TYR A 177 -24.39 3.18 -17.47
N LYS A 178 -24.12 3.53 -16.21
CA LYS A 178 -23.62 4.84 -15.74
C LYS A 178 -22.27 4.64 -15.06
N SER A 179 -21.53 5.72 -14.85
CA SER A 179 -20.31 5.67 -14.05
C SER A 179 -20.58 5.18 -12.62
N ALA A 180 -19.58 4.56 -12.00
CA ALA A 180 -19.60 4.12 -10.61
C ALA A 180 -18.37 4.66 -9.87
N VAL A 181 -18.50 4.86 -8.56
CA VAL A 181 -17.44 5.40 -7.69
C VAL A 181 -17.36 4.57 -6.41
N ALA A 182 -16.15 4.15 -6.06
CA ALA A 182 -15.85 3.53 -4.78
C ALA A 182 -14.76 4.29 -4.01
N VAL A 183 -14.80 4.17 -2.69
CA VAL A 183 -13.71 4.57 -1.80
C VAL A 183 -13.26 3.33 -1.05
N VAL A 184 -11.94 3.13 -0.97
CA VAL A 184 -11.31 1.99 -0.33
C VAL A 184 -10.39 2.46 0.80
N ALA A 185 -10.35 1.73 1.90
CA ALA A 185 -9.37 1.90 2.96
C ALA A 185 -8.54 0.62 3.08
N LEU A 186 -7.23 0.77 3.25
CA LEU A 186 -6.28 -0.35 3.30
C LEU A 186 -5.49 -0.35 4.60
N SER A 187 -5.23 -1.54 5.14
CA SER A 187 -4.51 -1.76 6.41
C SER A 187 -2.98 -1.60 6.31
N SER A 188 -2.52 -0.65 5.49
CA SER A 188 -1.12 -0.24 5.39
C SER A 188 -1.02 1.16 4.80
N GLU A 189 -0.03 1.93 5.26
CA GLU A 189 0.34 3.23 4.69
C GLU A 189 0.95 3.12 3.27
N ASN A 190 1.44 1.91 2.92
CA ASN A 190 1.97 1.57 1.61
C ASN A 190 1.59 0.10 1.26
N PRO A 191 0.33 -0.15 0.84
CA PRO A 191 -0.17 -1.49 0.57
C PRO A 191 0.56 -2.19 -0.58
N GLY A 192 1.04 -1.41 -1.55
CA GLY A 192 1.54 -1.92 -2.83
C GLY A 192 0.40 -2.45 -3.71
N VAL A 193 0.64 -2.58 -5.01
CA VAL A 193 -0.34 -3.15 -5.96
C VAL A 193 0.39 -4.04 -6.94
N ILE A 194 -0.09 -5.27 -7.11
CA ILE A 194 0.38 -6.20 -8.14
C ILE A 194 -0.79 -6.47 -9.08
N ALA A 195 -0.87 -5.72 -10.18
CA ALA A 195 -1.80 -6.02 -11.27
C ALA A 195 -1.31 -7.29 -11.99
N ILE A 196 -2.11 -8.36 -11.94
CA ILE A 196 -1.65 -9.70 -12.33
C ILE A 196 -1.22 -9.76 -13.80
N SER A 197 -1.98 -9.11 -14.70
CA SER A 197 -1.62 -9.04 -16.12
C SER A 197 -0.27 -8.37 -16.37
N ASN A 198 0.01 -7.26 -15.69
CA ASN A 198 1.26 -6.51 -15.88
C ASN A 198 2.43 -7.26 -15.24
N ALA A 199 2.24 -7.86 -14.07
CA ALA A 199 3.27 -8.63 -13.38
C ALA A 199 3.67 -9.92 -14.13
N VAL A 200 2.73 -10.56 -14.83
CA VAL A 200 2.97 -11.80 -15.57
C VAL A 200 3.42 -11.53 -17.01
N PHE A 201 2.74 -10.66 -17.75
CA PHE A 201 2.96 -10.47 -19.19
C PHE A 201 3.76 -9.20 -19.54
N GLY A 202 3.66 -8.16 -18.72
CA GLY A 202 4.35 -6.85 -18.89
C GLY A 202 5.61 -6.67 -18.03
N ALA A 203 6.15 -7.74 -17.45
CA ALA A 203 7.36 -7.67 -16.62
C ALA A 203 8.56 -7.11 -17.39
N ASN A 204 9.45 -6.38 -16.70
CA ASN A 204 10.70 -5.87 -17.26
C ASN A 204 11.89 -6.21 -16.34
N PRO A 205 12.83 -7.10 -16.75
CA PRO A 205 12.81 -7.89 -17.99
C PRO A 205 11.63 -8.87 -18.06
N LYS A 206 11.23 -9.26 -19.28
CA LYS A 206 10.09 -10.16 -19.51
C LYS A 206 10.35 -11.55 -18.94
N ILE A 207 9.33 -12.17 -18.34
CA ILE A 207 9.37 -13.60 -18.00
C ILE A 207 9.55 -14.38 -19.31
N PRO A 208 10.49 -15.34 -19.38
CA PRO A 208 10.69 -16.18 -20.58
C PRO A 208 9.39 -16.83 -21.07
N SER A 209 9.10 -16.68 -22.36
CA SER A 209 7.81 -17.08 -22.94
C SER A 209 7.56 -18.60 -22.90
N ASP A 210 8.61 -19.41 -22.76
CA ASP A 210 8.55 -20.86 -22.54
C ASP A 210 8.08 -21.23 -21.12
N ILE A 211 8.53 -20.49 -20.09
CA ILE A 211 8.01 -20.63 -18.72
C ILE A 211 6.52 -20.30 -18.69
N LEU A 212 6.12 -19.18 -19.29
CA LEU A 212 4.70 -18.80 -19.36
C LEU A 212 3.88 -19.76 -20.22
N ALA A 213 4.40 -20.25 -21.35
CA ALA A 213 3.74 -21.24 -22.19
C ALA A 213 3.44 -22.52 -21.39
N LYS A 214 4.42 -22.99 -20.61
CA LYS A 214 4.27 -24.17 -19.75
C LYS A 214 3.30 -23.93 -18.58
N ALA A 215 3.36 -22.76 -17.95
CA ALA A 215 2.54 -22.40 -16.80
C ALA A 215 1.05 -22.19 -17.17
N PHE A 216 0.79 -21.49 -18.28
CA PHE A 216 -0.57 -21.19 -18.76
C PHE A 216 -1.13 -22.27 -19.71
N GLN A 217 -0.33 -23.27 -20.09
CA GLN A 217 -0.69 -24.33 -21.04
C GLN A 217 -1.08 -23.78 -22.42
N LEU A 218 -0.34 -22.77 -22.88
CA LEU A 218 -0.58 -22.05 -24.13
C LEU A 218 0.60 -22.20 -25.09
N ASP A 219 0.33 -22.05 -26.39
CA ASP A 219 1.39 -21.88 -27.38
C ASP A 219 2.27 -20.67 -27.08
N ARG A 220 3.58 -20.81 -27.28
CA ARG A 220 4.57 -19.73 -27.12
C ARG A 220 4.23 -18.48 -27.95
N ASN A 221 3.58 -18.66 -29.09
CA ASN A 221 3.12 -17.55 -29.93
C ASN A 221 1.95 -16.77 -29.30
N VAL A 222 1.02 -17.45 -28.64
CA VAL A 222 -0.10 -16.82 -27.90
C VAL A 222 0.45 -16.06 -26.68
N VAL A 223 1.42 -16.65 -25.97
CA VAL A 223 2.15 -15.95 -24.90
C VAL A 223 2.84 -14.70 -25.43
N GLY A 224 3.51 -14.78 -26.58
CA GLY A 224 4.13 -13.61 -27.23
C GLY A 224 3.13 -12.51 -27.57
N GLN A 225 1.91 -12.86 -28.00
CA GLN A 225 0.83 -11.89 -28.23
C GLN A 225 0.32 -11.25 -26.93
N LEU A 226 0.21 -12.01 -25.83
CA LEU A 226 -0.13 -11.48 -24.51
C LEU A 226 0.96 -10.51 -24.01
N GLN A 227 2.22 -10.93 -24.09
CA GLN A 227 3.41 -10.12 -23.73
C GLN A 227 3.64 -8.92 -24.67
N TRP A 228 2.84 -8.72 -25.72
CA TRP A 228 2.89 -7.52 -26.57
C TRP A 228 1.77 -6.52 -26.24
N LYS A 229 0.76 -6.92 -25.48
CA LYS A 229 -0.35 -6.05 -25.02
C LYS A 229 -0.05 -5.30 -23.71
N PHE A 230 1.04 -5.67 -23.03
CA PHE A 230 1.51 -5.14 -21.76
C PHE A 230 3.00 -4.79 -21.85
#